data_AF-A0A2D6UJ32-F1
#
_entry.id   AF-A0A2D6UJ32-F1
#
_cell.length_a   1.000
_cell.length_b   1.000
_cell.length_c   1.000
_cell.angle_alpha   90.00
_cell.angle_beta   90.00
_cell.angle_gamma   90.00
#
_symmetry.space_group_name_H-M   'P 1'
#
loop_
_entity.id
_entity.type
_entity.pdbx_description
1 polymer ?
#
loop_
_entity_poly.entity_id
_entity_poly.type
_entity_poly.pdbx_seq_one_letter_code
_entity_poly.pdbx_strand_id
1 'polypeptide(L)'
;MANEPLNPRYPENTSGIIAAISACIQAAGGSVASYPSNTAGIIQALIDLQTALTTGGTSAQSVAALAPATAGEALALGDAVYVKSSDGRVYRALSNNMREKANVLGLVKAAVSNAGDAVTVVVRGPIAGLSGLSAGVDYYLDNNGGITQTAPTGGQVYSVHIGQAISATQLDVQPHQPIFTT
;
A
#
# COMPACT_ATOMS: atom_id res chain seq x y z
N MET A 1 4.42 18.98 -55.74
CA MET A 1 4.54 18.04 -54.60
C MET A 1 5.16 18.83 -53.47
N ALA A 2 4.36 19.24 -52.49
CA ALA A 2 4.83 20.06 -51.38
C ALA A 2 5.68 19.18 -50.45
N ASN A 3 6.91 19.61 -50.16
CA ASN A 3 7.79 18.95 -49.22
C ASN A 3 7.28 19.27 -47.81
N GLU A 4 6.79 18.26 -47.07
CA GLU A 4 6.36 18.47 -45.70
C GLU A 4 7.56 18.89 -44.83
N PRO A 5 7.41 19.88 -43.92
CA PRO A 5 8.49 20.26 -43.03
C PRO A 5 8.80 19.08 -42.10
N LEU A 6 10.05 18.62 -42.13
CA LEU A 6 10.59 17.63 -41.20
C LEU A 6 10.27 18.07 -39.76
N ASN A 7 9.42 17.31 -39.06
CA ASN A 7 9.10 17.52 -37.66
C ASN A 7 10.41 17.72 -36.86
N PRO A 8 10.57 18.79 -36.07
CA PRO A 8 11.78 19.00 -35.29
C PRO A 8 11.91 17.84 -34.29
N ARG A 9 12.78 16.88 -34.61
CA ARG A 9 13.15 15.82 -33.70
C ARG A 9 13.80 16.48 -32.50
N TYR A 10 13.13 16.44 -31.35
CA TYR A 10 13.77 16.73 -30.08
C TYR A 10 15.06 15.90 -30.00
N PRO A 11 16.21 16.48 -29.62
CA PRO A 11 17.46 15.76 -29.57
C PRO A 11 17.32 14.56 -28.62
N GLU A 12 17.67 13.38 -29.12
CA GLU A 12 17.61 12.13 -28.38
C GLU A 12 18.64 12.12 -27.25
N ASN A 13 18.20 12.52 -26.04
CA ASN A 13 19.04 12.48 -24.83
C ASN A 13 19.05 11.07 -24.22
N THR A 14 19.36 10.08 -25.05
CA THR A 14 19.34 8.66 -24.67
C THR A 14 20.30 8.38 -23.52
N SER A 15 21.43 9.09 -23.47
CA SER A 15 22.39 9.02 -22.36
C SER A 15 21.80 9.54 -21.04
N GLY A 16 21.10 10.68 -21.06
CA GLY A 16 20.45 11.24 -19.87
C GLY A 16 19.29 10.37 -19.38
N ILE A 17 18.52 9.79 -20.31
CA ILE A 17 17.44 8.85 -20.00
C ILE A 17 18.02 7.61 -19.30
N ILE A 18 19.09 7.02 -19.83
CA ILE A 18 19.75 5.86 -19.21
C ILE A 18 20.32 6.20 -17.84
N ALA A 19 20.92 7.38 -17.67
CA ALA A 19 21.43 7.83 -16.37
C ALA A 19 20.30 7.94 -15.33
N ALA A 20 19.15 8.49 -15.71
CA ALA A 20 17.98 8.58 -14.85
C ALA A 20 17.44 7.18 -14.47
N ILE A 21 17.31 6.26 -15.44
CA ILE A 21 16.84 4.89 -15.17
C ILE A 21 17.84 4.15 -14.27
N SER A 22 19.14 4.33 -14.49
CA SER A 22 20.20 3.75 -13.65
C SER A 22 20.11 4.23 -12.20
N ALA A 23 19.84 5.52 -11.99
CA ALA A 23 19.59 6.05 -10.64
C ALA A 23 18.34 5.42 -9.99
N CYS A 24 17.27 5.21 -10.77
CA CYS A 24 16.08 4.50 -10.29
C CYS A 24 16.36 3.04 -9.93
N ILE A 25 17.15 2.31 -10.74
CA ILE A 25 17.56 0.92 -10.44
C ILE A 25 18.31 0.89 -9.11
N GLN A 26 19.28 1.77 -8.92
CA GLN A 26 20.05 1.86 -7.69
C GLN A 26 19.17 2.24 -6.48
N ALA A 27 18.22 3.15 -6.66
CA ALA A 27 17.26 3.53 -5.61
C ALA A 27 16.30 2.38 -5.24
N ALA A 28 15.94 1.53 -6.20
CA ALA A 28 15.19 0.31 -5.98
C ALA A 28 16.06 -0.82 -5.37
N GLY A 29 17.34 -0.55 -5.06
CA GLY A 29 18.33 -1.49 -4.54
C GLY A 29 18.75 -2.58 -5.52
N GLY A 30 18.47 -2.38 -6.81
CA GLY A 30 19.00 -3.20 -7.90
C GLY A 30 20.45 -2.87 -8.22
N SER A 31 21.12 -3.81 -8.89
CA SER A 31 22.47 -3.58 -9.42
C SER A 31 22.38 -2.91 -10.79
N VAL A 32 23.12 -1.83 -10.98
CA VAL A 32 23.17 -1.08 -12.25
C VAL A 32 24.23 -1.70 -13.16
N ALA A 33 23.84 -2.05 -14.39
CA ALA A 33 24.78 -2.44 -15.44
C ALA A 33 25.16 -1.25 -16.34
N SER A 34 26.18 -1.41 -17.19
CA SER A 34 26.51 -0.41 -18.21
C SER A 34 25.58 -0.56 -19.41
N TYR A 35 24.70 0.41 -19.63
CA TYR A 35 23.75 0.39 -20.76
C TYR A 35 24.23 1.28 -21.92
N PRO A 36 24.20 0.80 -23.17
CA PRO A 36 24.55 1.62 -24.33
C PRO A 36 23.54 2.75 -24.54
N SER A 37 24.00 3.95 -24.93
CA SER A 37 23.12 5.12 -25.20
C SER A 37 22.34 5.02 -26.51
N ASN A 38 21.57 3.96 -26.65
CA ASN A 38 20.65 3.69 -27.75
C ASN A 38 19.35 3.08 -27.20
N THR A 39 18.38 2.84 -28.08
CA THR A 39 17.08 2.25 -27.72
C THR A 39 17.23 0.90 -27.02
N ALA A 40 18.19 0.06 -27.42
CA ALA A 40 18.43 -1.24 -26.80
C ALA A 40 18.90 -1.11 -25.34
N GLY A 41 19.76 -0.13 -25.04
CA GLY A 41 20.19 0.13 -23.67
C GLY A 41 19.09 0.70 -22.78
N ILE A 42 18.19 1.53 -23.32
CA ILE A 42 16.97 1.93 -22.59
C ILE A 42 16.13 0.70 -22.24
N ILE A 43 15.88 -0.19 -23.21
CA ILE A 43 15.08 -1.40 -22.98
C ILE A 43 15.71 -2.26 -21.89
N GLN A 44 17.03 -2.49 -21.95
CA GLN A 44 17.72 -3.29 -20.95
C GLN A 44 17.69 -2.64 -19.56
N ALA A 45 17.88 -1.32 -19.46
CA ALA A 45 17.77 -0.60 -18.21
C ALA A 45 16.35 -0.66 -17.62
N LEU A 46 15.32 -0.64 -18.46
CA LEU A 46 13.93 -0.78 -18.00
C LEU A 46 13.61 -2.21 -17.52
N ILE A 47 14.17 -3.24 -18.16
CA ILE A 47 14.05 -4.63 -17.72
C ILE A 47 14.73 -4.80 -16.36
N ASP A 48 15.96 -4.30 -16.21
CA ASP A 48 16.69 -4.38 -14.95
C ASP A 48 16.00 -3.58 -13.83
N LEU A 49 15.36 -2.45 -14.15
CA LEU A 49 14.52 -1.72 -13.21
C LEU A 49 13.30 -2.54 -12.79
N GLN A 50 12.62 -3.19 -13.73
CA GLN A 50 11.51 -4.10 -13.43
C GLN A 50 11.97 -5.26 -12.54
N THR A 51 13.14 -5.85 -12.81
CA THR A 51 13.72 -6.89 -11.96
C THR A 51 14.07 -6.37 -10.57
N ALA A 52 14.72 -5.20 -10.45
CA ALA A 52 15.05 -4.58 -9.18
C ALA A 52 13.81 -4.35 -8.30
N LEU A 53 12.71 -3.90 -8.91
CA LEU A 53 11.42 -3.70 -8.23
C LEU A 53 10.73 -5.01 -7.83
N THR A 54 11.09 -6.15 -8.43
CA THR A 54 10.42 -7.44 -8.20
C THR A 54 11.24 -8.45 -7.39
N THR A 55 12.58 -8.39 -7.42
CA THR A 55 13.46 -9.44 -6.85
C THR A 55 14.37 -8.99 -5.71
N GLY A 56 14.43 -7.70 -5.36
CA GLY A 56 14.97 -7.27 -4.06
C GLY A 56 16.12 -6.27 -4.09
N GLY A 57 15.78 -4.99 -3.94
CA GLY A 57 16.59 -4.12 -3.10
C GLY A 57 16.41 -4.50 -1.63
N THR A 58 17.49 -4.93 -0.98
CA THR A 58 17.45 -5.30 0.44
C THR A 58 17.24 -4.08 1.34
N SER A 59 16.35 -4.26 2.32
CA SER A 59 16.06 -3.42 3.50
C SER A 59 14.88 -2.41 3.40
N ALA A 60 13.71 -2.88 3.85
CA ALA A 60 12.75 -2.14 4.66
C ALA A 60 11.71 -1.20 3.99
N GLN A 61 11.17 -1.53 2.83
CA GLN A 61 9.77 -1.23 2.56
C GLN A 61 9.13 -2.47 1.93
N SER A 62 8.34 -3.23 2.68
CA SER A 62 7.35 -4.11 2.07
C SER A 62 6.60 -3.25 1.04
N VAL A 63 6.42 -3.68 -0.21
CA VAL A 63 5.55 -2.89 -1.10
C VAL A 63 4.13 -3.09 -0.57
N ALA A 64 3.45 -1.98 -0.28
CA ALA A 64 2.07 -2.04 0.17
C ALA A 64 1.19 -2.71 -0.91
N ALA A 65 0.56 -3.84 -0.58
CA ALA A 65 -0.47 -4.45 -1.40
C ALA A 65 -1.74 -3.59 -1.30
N LEU A 66 -2.13 -2.97 -2.40
CA LEU A 66 -3.27 -2.04 -2.44
C LEU A 66 -4.49 -2.70 -3.07
N ALA A 67 -5.66 -2.48 -2.48
CA ALA A 67 -6.96 -2.83 -3.05
C ALA A 67 -7.77 -1.56 -3.31
N PRO A 68 -8.03 -1.20 -4.58
CA PRO A 68 -9.05 -0.22 -4.93
C PRO A 68 -10.44 -0.73 -4.53
N ALA A 69 -11.26 0.12 -3.93
CA ALA A 69 -12.61 -0.20 -3.49
C ALA A 69 -13.54 1.02 -3.56
N THR A 70 -14.82 0.80 -3.27
CA THR A 70 -15.82 1.86 -3.11
C THR A 70 -16.23 1.97 -1.65
N ALA A 71 -16.21 3.18 -1.11
CA ALA A 71 -16.57 3.44 0.28
C ALA A 71 -18.08 3.28 0.51
N GLY A 72 -18.46 2.65 1.62
CA GLY A 72 -19.84 2.54 2.08
C GLY A 72 -20.25 3.66 3.03
N GLU A 73 -19.29 4.39 3.58
CA GLU A 73 -19.44 5.49 4.52
C GLU A 73 -18.25 6.45 4.41
N ALA A 74 -18.24 7.55 5.17
CA ALA A 74 -17.03 8.35 5.34
C ALA A 74 -15.96 7.54 6.09
N LEU A 75 -14.73 7.55 5.58
CA LEU A 75 -13.60 6.78 6.12
C LEU A 75 -12.38 7.68 6.27
N ALA A 76 -11.65 7.54 7.37
CA ALA A 76 -10.42 8.27 7.63
C ALA A 76 -9.17 7.47 7.26
N LEU A 77 -8.04 8.16 7.09
CA LEU A 77 -6.74 7.51 7.00
C LEU A 77 -6.50 6.62 8.23
N GLY A 78 -6.11 5.37 7.99
CA GLY A 78 -5.84 4.40 9.05
C GLY A 78 -7.05 3.65 9.59
N ASP A 79 -8.26 3.98 9.14
CA ASP A 79 -9.45 3.20 9.52
C ASP A 79 -9.29 1.76 9.00
N ALA A 80 -9.50 0.79 9.90
CA ALA A 80 -9.63 -0.61 9.56
C ALA A 80 -10.98 -0.82 8.89
N VAL A 81 -10.97 -1.53 7.76
CA VAL A 81 -12.17 -1.76 6.96
C VAL A 81 -12.39 -3.23 6.63
N TYR A 82 -13.65 -3.58 6.44
CA TYR A 82 -14.09 -4.89 5.94
C TYR A 82 -14.96 -4.69 4.70
N VAL A 83 -15.13 -5.74 3.90
CA VAL A 83 -16.07 -5.75 2.78
C VAL A 83 -17.41 -6.26 3.26
N LYS A 84 -18.46 -5.46 3.09
CA LYS A 84 -19.82 -5.87 3.44
C LYS A 84 -20.43 -6.70 2.31
N SER A 85 -20.87 -7.91 2.62
CA SER A 85 -21.38 -8.86 1.63
C SER A 85 -22.63 -8.39 0.88
N SER A 86 -23.45 -7.53 1.50
CA SER A 86 -24.72 -7.08 0.93
C SER A 86 -24.58 -6.13 -0.27
N ASP A 87 -23.50 -5.37 -0.33
CA ASP A 87 -23.30 -4.32 -1.36
C ASP A 87 -21.87 -4.28 -1.94
N GLY A 88 -20.94 -5.09 -1.42
CA GLY A 88 -19.56 -5.17 -1.89
C GLY A 88 -18.72 -3.92 -1.57
N ARG A 89 -19.23 -3.00 -0.75
CA ARG A 89 -18.52 -1.77 -0.37
C ARG A 89 -17.72 -1.97 0.90
N VAL A 90 -16.72 -1.10 1.10
CA VAL A 90 -15.91 -1.11 2.32
C VAL A 90 -16.51 -0.22 3.40
N TYR A 91 -16.58 -0.76 4.61
CA TYR A 91 -17.09 -0.09 5.82
C TYR A 91 -16.11 -0.29 6.97
N ARG A 92 -16.21 0.52 8.03
CA ARG A 92 -15.38 0.39 9.23
C ARG A 92 -15.56 -0.97 9.87
N ALA A 93 -14.42 -1.62 10.11
CA ALA A 93 -14.35 -2.88 10.83
C ALA A 93 -14.52 -2.64 12.34
N LEU A 94 -15.13 -3.59 13.04
CA LEU A 94 -15.42 -3.49 14.46
C LEU A 94 -15.15 -4.83 15.15
N SER A 95 -14.45 -4.81 16.28
CA SER A 95 -14.18 -6.02 17.07
C SER A 95 -15.40 -6.56 17.82
N ASN A 96 -16.34 -5.71 18.23
CA ASN A 96 -17.42 -6.04 19.18
C ASN A 96 -18.80 -6.28 18.54
N ASN A 97 -18.84 -6.85 17.33
CA ASN A 97 -20.09 -7.01 16.59
C ASN A 97 -20.18 -8.40 15.94
N MET A 98 -20.57 -8.49 14.66
CA MET A 98 -20.60 -9.73 13.90
C MET A 98 -19.22 -10.08 13.34
N ARG A 99 -18.95 -11.38 13.14
CA ARG A 99 -17.71 -11.88 12.52
C ARG A 99 -17.38 -11.22 11.19
N GLU A 100 -18.39 -10.88 10.38
CA GLU A 100 -18.21 -10.19 9.09
C GLU A 100 -17.48 -8.84 9.29
N LYS A 101 -17.90 -8.05 10.29
CA LYS A 101 -17.30 -6.74 10.58
C LYS A 101 -15.88 -6.85 11.13
N ALA A 102 -15.58 -7.96 11.82
CA ALA A 102 -14.24 -8.23 12.32
C ALA A 102 -13.32 -8.85 11.26
N ASN A 103 -13.84 -9.20 10.07
CA ASN A 103 -13.03 -9.76 8.99
C ASN A 103 -12.33 -8.64 8.20
N VAL A 104 -11.26 -8.12 8.78
CA VAL A 104 -10.53 -6.95 8.26
C VAL A 104 -9.88 -7.26 6.93
N LEU A 105 -10.15 -6.41 5.94
CA LEU A 105 -9.45 -6.38 4.64
C LEU A 105 -8.10 -5.67 4.76
N GLY A 106 -8.05 -4.54 5.47
CA GLY A 106 -6.87 -3.70 5.58
C GLY A 106 -7.16 -2.32 6.16
N LEU A 107 -6.24 -1.38 5.99
CA LEU A 107 -6.36 0.00 6.46
C LEU A 107 -6.54 0.99 5.31
N VAL A 108 -7.37 2.01 5.50
CA VAL A 108 -7.63 3.05 4.49
C VAL A 108 -6.39 3.92 4.29
N LYS A 109 -5.95 4.07 3.04
CA LYS A 109 -4.72 4.81 2.68
C LYS A 109 -4.90 6.34 2.63
N ALA A 110 -6.13 6.81 2.42
CA ALA A 110 -6.46 8.23 2.36
C ALA A 110 -7.93 8.43 2.69
N ALA A 111 -8.25 9.50 3.41
CA ALA A 111 -9.61 9.78 3.83
C ALA A 111 -10.55 10.04 2.64
N VAL A 112 -11.79 9.60 2.77
CA VAL A 112 -12.90 9.85 1.84
C VAL A 112 -14.11 10.35 2.63
N SER A 113 -14.87 11.25 2.03
CA SER A 113 -15.90 12.00 2.77
C SER A 113 -17.30 11.39 2.63
N ASN A 114 -17.56 10.62 1.57
CA ASN A 114 -18.90 10.14 1.26
C ASN A 114 -18.92 8.65 0.88
N ALA A 115 -20.08 8.04 1.10
CA ALA A 115 -20.39 6.75 0.50
C ALA A 115 -20.42 6.87 -1.04
N GLY A 116 -19.85 5.90 -1.73
CA GLY A 116 -19.70 5.90 -3.18
C GLY A 116 -18.36 6.44 -3.68
N ASP A 117 -17.59 7.13 -2.83
CA ASP A 117 -16.25 7.62 -3.17
C ASP A 117 -15.29 6.43 -3.43
N ALA A 118 -14.37 6.61 -4.38
CA ALA A 118 -13.29 5.65 -4.60
C ALA A 118 -12.27 5.74 -3.46
N VAL A 119 -11.92 4.59 -2.88
CA VAL A 119 -10.99 4.50 -1.75
C VAL A 119 -9.93 3.44 -2.04
N THR A 120 -8.71 3.66 -1.53
CA THR A 120 -7.63 2.68 -1.60
C THR A 120 -7.36 2.11 -0.23
N VAL A 121 -7.32 0.79 -0.12
CA VAL A 121 -7.04 0.06 1.12
C VAL A 121 -5.65 -0.57 1.02
N VAL A 122 -4.82 -0.41 2.06
CA VAL A 122 -3.58 -1.16 2.25
C VAL A 122 -3.94 -2.50 2.89
N VAL A 123 -3.91 -3.56 2.09
CA VAL A 123 -4.25 -4.94 2.50
C VAL A 123 -3.08 -5.59 3.23
N ARG A 124 -1.86 -5.35 2.76
CA ARG A 124 -0.61 -5.76 3.42
C ARG A 124 0.50 -4.74 3.18
N GLY A 125 1.51 -4.70 4.04
CA GLY A 125 2.68 -3.82 3.89
C GLY A 125 2.56 -2.47 4.60
N PRO A 126 3.56 -1.58 4.48
CA PRO A 126 3.65 -0.32 5.19
C PRO A 126 2.56 0.65 4.77
N ILE A 127 1.83 1.16 5.75
CA ILE A 127 1.04 2.38 5.66
C ILE A 127 1.77 3.51 6.40
N ALA A 128 1.72 4.72 5.85
CA ALA A 128 2.33 5.92 6.43
C ALA A 128 1.27 6.99 6.71
N GLY A 129 1.65 8.04 7.44
CA GLY A 129 0.77 9.16 7.78
C GLY A 129 -0.08 8.92 9.03
N LEU A 130 0.16 7.81 9.74
CA LEU A 130 -0.42 7.55 11.05
C LEU A 130 0.27 8.39 12.12
N SER A 131 -0.27 8.40 13.33
CA SER A 131 0.32 9.07 14.49
C SER A 131 0.10 8.27 15.76
N GLY A 132 0.89 8.53 16.80
CA GLY A 132 0.75 7.89 18.10
C GLY A 132 1.18 6.42 18.14
N LEU A 133 1.91 5.94 17.14
CA LEU A 133 2.41 4.57 17.13
C LEU A 133 3.68 4.43 17.99
N SER A 134 3.90 3.22 18.48
CA SER A 134 5.11 2.82 19.23
C SER A 134 5.86 1.77 18.43
N ALA A 135 7.06 2.09 17.95
CA ALA A 135 7.83 1.18 17.10
C ALA A 135 8.06 -0.19 17.77
N GLY A 136 7.90 -1.26 16.99
CA GLY A 136 8.00 -2.65 17.44
C GLY A 136 6.75 -3.20 18.16
N VAL A 137 5.72 -2.39 18.39
CA VAL A 137 4.49 -2.81 19.07
C VAL A 137 3.45 -3.32 18.07
N ASP A 138 2.78 -4.41 18.44
CA ASP A 138 1.64 -4.96 17.71
C ASP A 138 0.35 -4.18 17.97
N TYR A 139 -0.44 -4.01 16.92
CA TYR A 139 -1.73 -3.33 16.94
C TYR A 139 -2.85 -4.28 16.54
N TYR A 140 -4.00 -4.09 17.17
CA TYR A 140 -5.19 -4.90 17.05
C TYR A 140 -6.39 -4.03 16.66
N LEU A 141 -7.43 -4.63 16.09
CA LEU A 141 -8.68 -3.96 15.76
C LEU A 141 -9.36 -3.42 17.02
N ASP A 142 -9.81 -2.17 17.01
CA ASP A 142 -10.61 -1.60 18.10
C ASP A 142 -12.12 -1.86 17.92
N ASN A 143 -12.96 -1.18 18.71
CA ASN A 143 -14.42 -1.30 18.63
C ASN A 143 -15.12 -0.18 17.82
N ASN A 144 -14.37 0.67 17.11
CA ASN A 144 -14.86 1.84 16.39
C ASN A 144 -14.16 2.12 15.03
N GLY A 145 -13.42 1.15 14.49
CA GLY A 145 -12.74 1.25 13.20
C GLY A 145 -11.27 1.67 13.28
N GLY A 146 -10.75 1.99 14.45
CA GLY A 146 -9.34 2.27 14.68
C GLY A 146 -8.53 1.04 15.09
N ILE A 147 -7.33 1.31 15.60
CA ILE A 147 -6.38 0.29 16.07
C ILE A 147 -5.93 0.59 17.50
N THR A 148 -5.63 -0.47 18.26
CA THR A 148 -5.23 -0.40 19.67
C THR A 148 -4.03 -1.30 19.95
N GLN A 149 -3.20 -0.93 20.93
CA GLN A 149 -2.08 -1.76 21.40
C GLN A 149 -2.52 -2.92 22.29
N THR A 150 -3.75 -2.86 22.83
CA THR A 150 -4.30 -3.89 23.70
C THR A 150 -5.27 -4.75 22.92
N ALA A 151 -4.91 -6.02 22.72
CA ALA A 151 -5.78 -7.00 22.10
C ALA A 151 -7.14 -7.04 22.83
N PRO A 152 -8.27 -6.86 22.11
CA PRO A 152 -9.59 -7.04 22.71
C PRO A 152 -9.73 -8.47 23.25
N THR A 153 -10.18 -8.57 24.51
CA THR A 153 -10.40 -9.84 25.21
C THR A 153 -11.66 -9.75 26.07
N GLY A 154 -12.39 -10.86 26.17
CA GLY A 154 -13.60 -10.99 26.98
C GLY A 154 -14.82 -10.27 26.39
N GLY A 155 -16.02 -10.80 26.63
CA GLY A 155 -17.26 -10.09 26.30
C GLY A 155 -17.73 -10.23 24.86
N GLN A 156 -17.58 -11.42 24.27
CA GLN A 156 -18.07 -11.75 22.92
C GLN A 156 -17.49 -10.84 21.82
N VAL A 157 -16.20 -10.53 21.92
CA VAL A 157 -15.47 -9.71 20.94
C VAL A 157 -14.55 -10.57 20.08
N TYR A 158 -14.25 -10.09 18.87
CA TYR A 158 -13.29 -10.67 17.96
C TYR A 158 -11.94 -9.95 18.10
N SER A 159 -10.93 -10.69 18.52
CA SER A 159 -9.55 -10.22 18.54
C SER A 159 -8.93 -10.41 17.15
N VAL A 160 -8.45 -9.32 16.55
CA VAL A 160 -7.86 -9.29 15.21
C VAL A 160 -6.54 -8.54 15.30
N HIS A 161 -5.44 -9.22 15.01
CA HIS A 161 -4.15 -8.57 14.80
C HIS A 161 -4.16 -7.85 13.45
N ILE A 162 -3.72 -6.60 13.44
CA ILE A 162 -3.75 -5.70 12.27
C ILE A 162 -2.36 -5.53 11.67
N GLY A 163 -1.32 -5.49 12.50
CA GLY A 163 0.04 -5.20 12.06
C GLY A 163 0.96 -4.78 13.19
N GLN A 164 2.22 -4.55 12.84
CA GLN A 164 3.25 -4.09 13.78
C GLN A 164 3.76 -2.71 13.37
N ALA A 165 3.98 -1.82 14.33
CA ALA A 165 4.50 -0.49 14.05
C ALA A 165 5.99 -0.56 13.65
N ILE A 166 6.31 -0.01 12.48
CA ILE A 166 7.70 0.15 12.01
C ILE A 166 8.32 1.39 12.64
N SER A 167 7.52 2.45 12.81
CA SER A 167 7.91 3.73 13.41
C SER A 167 6.72 4.40 14.09
N ALA A 168 6.92 5.61 14.63
CA ALA A 168 5.83 6.38 15.26
C ALA A 168 4.70 6.79 14.29
N THR A 169 4.93 6.68 12.97
CA THR A 169 4.01 7.12 11.92
C THR A 169 3.80 6.07 10.82
N GLN A 170 4.37 4.87 10.97
CA GLN A 170 4.24 3.78 10.00
C GLN A 170 3.91 2.46 10.68
N LEU A 171 2.97 1.73 10.08
CA LEU A 171 2.54 0.40 10.49
C LEU A 171 2.72 -0.57 9.32
N ASP A 172 3.32 -1.73 9.54
CA ASP A 172 3.30 -2.83 8.58
C ASP A 172 1.97 -3.58 8.72
N VAL A 173 1.06 -3.36 7.77
CA VAL A 173 -0.29 -3.93 7.78
C VAL A 173 -0.22 -5.42 7.45
N GLN A 174 -0.74 -6.26 8.33
CA GLN A 174 -0.82 -7.70 8.19
C GLN A 174 -2.07 -8.27 8.88
N PRO A 175 -3.29 -7.98 8.40
CA PRO A 175 -4.51 -8.44 9.06
C PRO A 175 -4.57 -9.97 9.12
N HIS A 176 -4.87 -10.47 10.32
CA HIS A 176 -5.10 -11.89 10.58
C HIS A 176 -6.59 -12.22 10.70
N GLN A 177 -6.91 -13.51 10.66
CA GLN A 177 -8.28 -13.97 10.86
C GLN A 177 -8.81 -13.60 12.26
N PRO A 178 -10.09 -13.23 12.38
CA PRO A 178 -10.69 -12.90 13.66
C PRO A 178 -10.78 -14.13 14.58
N ILE A 179 -10.31 -13.98 15.81
CA ILE A 179 -10.40 -14.97 16.88
C ILE A 179 -11.51 -14.53 17.83
N PHE A 180 -12.54 -15.38 18.00
CA PHE A 180 -13.62 -15.08 18.95
C PHE A 180 -13.13 -15.30 20.38
N THR A 181 -13.37 -14.32 21.25
CA THR A 181 -13.05 -14.39 22.67
C THR A 181 -14.32 -14.40 23.50
N THR A 182 -14.37 -15.31 24.47
CA THR A 182 -15.49 -15.51 25.40
C THR A 182 -15.25 -14.75 26.68
#